data_AF-A0A4R4DWJ0-F1
#
_entry.id   AF-A0A4R4DWJ0-F1
#
_cell.length_a   1.000
_cell.length_b   1.000
_cell.length_c   1.000
_cell.angle_alpha   90.00
_cell.angle_beta   90.00
_cell.angle_gamma   90.00
#
_symmetry.space_group_name_H-M   'P 1'
#
loop_
_entity.id
_entity.type
_entity.pdbx_description
1 polymer ?
#
loop_
_entity_poly.entity_id
_entity_poly.type
_entity_poly.pdbx_seq_one_letter_code
_entity_poly.pdbx_strand_id
1 'polypeptide(L)'
;MPQHKQHEEESFTLKEKLAYSMVGLVVLSGSFFIGRSIVRQARSTSEEKKTYDDTNAAYYAQKLKMAFENDNAFGWGTDKVAVREVLRMIPSKEVFKLVINSYQKLYARSLMADLKSELTLSEYSEMLGIVAGKPDRISKGGAPLVGPQQYQAWARRLKAAFDITYWGVPGTDEEAVRAVFLEIPTQTDYQQVTRAYQREFGRELGRDLKSELEFWEYSPMMDIIMKKPK
;
A
#
# COMPACT_ATOMS: atom_id res chain seq x y z
N MET A 1 32.67 36.95 70.22
CA MET A 1 31.24 37.16 70.57
C MET A 1 30.49 37.49 69.29
N PRO A 2 29.28 36.95 69.09
CA PRO A 2 28.79 36.52 67.80
C PRO A 2 27.91 37.58 67.12
N GLN A 3 27.90 37.64 65.79
CA GLN A 3 26.74 38.15 65.04
C GLN A 3 26.05 36.98 64.37
N HIS A 4 24.84 36.71 64.85
CA HIS A 4 23.89 35.78 64.28
C HIS A 4 23.60 36.16 62.82
N LYS A 5 23.81 35.23 61.89
CA LYS A 5 23.08 35.21 60.62
C LYS A 5 21.65 34.74 60.92
N GLN A 6 20.68 35.64 60.85
CA GLN A 6 19.30 35.25 60.59
C GLN A 6 19.15 35.09 59.09
N HIS A 7 18.93 33.85 58.64
CA HIS A 7 18.36 33.60 57.32
C HIS A 7 16.84 33.77 57.48
N GLU A 8 16.29 34.86 56.95
CA GLU A 8 14.86 34.89 56.61
C GLU A 8 14.68 33.97 55.41
N GLU A 9 13.96 32.87 55.60
CA GLU A 9 13.47 32.05 54.50
C GLU A 9 12.35 32.84 53.81
N GLU A 10 12.65 33.43 52.66
CA GLU A 10 11.62 33.98 51.76
C GLU A 10 10.78 32.81 51.21
N SER A 11 9.72 32.46 51.95
CA SER A 11 8.76 31.46 51.52
C SER A 11 7.85 32.07 50.44
N PHE A 12 7.98 31.58 49.21
CA PHE A 12 7.16 32.03 48.07
C PHE A 12 5.66 31.97 48.36
N THR A 13 4.94 33.03 47.97
CA THR A 13 3.50 33.15 48.15
C THR A 13 2.75 32.15 47.28
N LEU A 14 1.52 31.77 47.68
CA LEU A 14 0.69 30.78 46.95
C LEU A 14 0.49 31.13 45.47
N LYS A 15 0.47 32.42 45.12
CA LYS A 15 0.36 32.91 43.74
C LYS A 15 1.64 32.69 42.93
N GLU A 16 2.81 32.84 43.54
CA GLU A 16 4.12 32.59 42.90
C GLU A 16 4.37 31.09 42.69
N LYS A 17 3.99 30.24 43.65
CA LYS A 17 4.07 28.77 43.49
C LYS A 17 3.16 28.26 42.34
N LEU A 18 1.98 28.85 42.18
CA LEU A 18 1.07 28.54 41.07
C LEU A 18 1.61 29.01 39.71
N ALA A 19 2.19 30.21 39.66
CA ALA A 19 2.81 30.75 38.44
C ALA A 19 4.01 29.90 37.98
N TYR A 20 4.92 29.51 38.89
CA TYR A 20 6.04 28.64 38.54
C TYR A 20 5.61 27.21 38.19
N SER A 21 4.53 26.69 38.79
CA SER A 21 3.97 25.38 38.41
C SER A 21 3.38 25.38 36.98
N MET A 22 2.76 26.49 36.54
CA MET A 22 2.27 26.66 35.17
C MET A 22 3.40 26.85 34.16
N VAL A 23 4.45 27.60 34.51
CA VAL A 23 5.63 27.76 33.63
C VAL A 23 6.39 26.43 33.47
N GLY A 24 6.50 25.64 34.54
CA GLY A 24 7.07 24.28 34.47
C GLY A 24 6.28 23.32 33.58
N LEU A 25 4.94 23.42 33.56
CA LEU A 25 4.07 22.62 32.70
C LEU A 25 4.09 23.08 31.23
N VAL A 26 4.27 24.37 30.95
CA VAL A 26 4.40 24.89 29.57
C VAL A 26 5.73 24.51 28.93
N VAL A 27 6.82 24.45 29.70
CA VAL A 27 8.14 24.01 29.20
C VAL A 27 8.18 22.48 28.98
N LEU A 28 7.52 21.69 29.84
CA LEU A 28 7.42 20.23 29.68
C LEU A 28 6.46 19.80 28.55
N SER A 29 5.42 20.60 28.26
CA SER A 29 4.53 20.36 27.11
C SER A 29 5.15 20.79 25.78
N GLY A 30 5.93 21.87 25.73
CA GLY A 30 6.61 22.32 24.52
C GLY A 30 7.75 21.39 24.06
N SER A 31 8.44 20.72 24.98
CA SER A 31 9.57 19.83 24.66
C SER A 31 9.15 18.41 24.24
N PHE A 32 7.95 17.94 24.59
CA PHE A 32 7.43 16.64 24.13
C PHE A 32 6.96 16.68 22.66
N PHE A 33 6.44 17.82 22.18
CA PHE A 33 6.03 17.99 20.78
C PHE A 33 7.20 18.30 19.84
N ILE A 34 8.25 18.99 20.32
CA ILE A 34 9.44 19.29 19.52
C ILE A 34 10.39 18.10 19.44
N GLY A 35 10.46 17.25 20.47
CA GLY A 35 11.21 15.99 20.41
C GLY A 35 10.65 14.99 19.38
N ARG A 36 9.31 14.94 19.20
CA ARG A 36 8.67 14.03 18.24
C ARG A 36 8.80 14.49 16.79
N SER A 37 8.80 15.79 16.50
CA SER A 37 8.98 16.30 15.14
C SER A 37 10.43 16.22 14.69
N ILE A 38 11.40 16.52 15.57
CA ILE A 38 12.83 16.44 15.23
C ILE A 38 13.29 14.99 15.09
N VAL A 39 12.79 14.06 15.92
CA VAL A 39 13.04 12.61 15.72
C VAL A 39 12.34 12.08 14.46
N ARG A 40 11.15 12.59 14.09
CA ARG A 40 10.51 12.25 12.80
C ARG A 40 11.28 12.78 11.62
N GLN A 41 11.75 14.03 11.68
CA GLN A 41 12.44 14.69 10.57
C GLN A 41 13.86 14.14 10.41
N ALA A 42 14.56 13.85 11.50
CA ALA A 42 15.84 13.15 11.46
C ALA A 42 15.69 11.68 10.99
N ARG A 43 14.60 10.98 11.35
CA ARG A 43 14.30 9.64 10.80
C ARG A 43 13.88 9.69 9.33
N SER A 44 13.04 10.63 8.90
CA SER A 44 12.61 10.75 7.50
C SER A 44 13.78 11.12 6.60
N THR A 45 14.62 12.07 7.00
CA THR A 45 15.82 12.47 6.24
C THR A 45 16.92 11.41 6.31
N SER A 46 17.02 10.63 7.40
CA SER A 46 17.92 9.47 7.45
C SER A 46 17.42 8.30 6.59
N GLU A 47 16.10 8.10 6.47
CA GLU A 47 15.53 7.05 5.60
C GLU A 47 15.57 7.48 4.13
N GLU A 48 15.39 8.77 3.81
CA GLU A 48 15.64 9.36 2.47
C GLU A 48 17.12 9.25 2.04
N LYS A 49 18.05 9.22 2.99
CA LYS A 49 19.49 8.99 2.70
C LYS A 49 19.87 7.51 2.65
N LYS A 50 19.03 6.61 3.17
CA LYS A 50 19.22 5.14 3.10
C LYS A 50 18.69 4.50 1.82
N THR A 51 18.16 5.30 0.90
CA THR A 51 17.63 4.89 -0.41
C THR A 51 18.64 4.12 -1.28
N TYR A 52 19.92 4.06 -0.87
CA TYR A 52 20.97 3.36 -1.59
C TYR A 52 21.19 1.88 -1.20
N ASP A 53 20.65 1.37 -0.08
CA ASP A 53 21.02 0.00 0.33
C ASP A 53 19.95 -0.84 1.06
N ASP A 54 18.67 -0.44 1.02
CA ASP A 54 17.55 -1.27 1.51
C ASP A 54 16.35 -1.18 0.54
N THR A 55 16.42 -1.97 -0.55
CA THR A 55 15.31 -2.35 -1.47
C THR A 55 14.19 -1.32 -1.75
N ASN A 56 14.47 -0.10 -2.24
CA ASN A 56 13.46 0.86 -2.78
C ASN A 56 12.14 1.04 -1.95
N ALA A 57 12.09 0.65 -0.69
CA ALA A 57 10.84 0.47 0.03
C ALA A 57 10.21 1.82 0.39
N ALA A 58 11.06 2.78 0.76
CA ALA A 58 10.69 4.17 0.96
C ALA A 58 10.16 4.81 -0.33
N TYR A 59 10.77 4.50 -1.49
CA TYR A 59 10.32 4.98 -2.79
C TYR A 59 8.91 4.51 -3.12
N TYR A 60 8.62 3.21 -2.96
CA TYR A 60 7.25 2.69 -3.17
C TYR A 60 6.25 3.28 -2.17
N ALA A 61 6.64 3.45 -0.90
CA ALA A 61 5.80 4.07 0.12
C ALA A 61 5.44 5.52 -0.25
N GLN A 62 6.39 6.30 -0.77
CA GLN A 62 6.16 7.65 -1.24
C GLN A 62 5.20 7.68 -2.43
N LYS A 63 5.40 6.81 -3.42
CA LYS A 63 4.51 6.73 -4.59
C LYS A 63 3.08 6.34 -4.21
N LEU A 64 2.90 5.41 -3.26
CA LEU A 64 1.58 5.07 -2.71
C LEU A 64 0.95 6.27 -1.99
N LYS A 65 1.73 7.03 -1.22
CA LYS A 65 1.23 8.24 -0.57
C LYS A 65 0.74 9.27 -1.58
N MET A 66 1.53 9.56 -2.61
CA MET A 66 1.15 10.46 -3.69
C MET A 66 -0.12 9.97 -4.42
N ALA A 67 -0.25 8.66 -4.63
CA ALA A 67 -1.44 8.09 -5.26
C ALA A 67 -2.70 8.27 -4.42
N PHE A 68 -2.61 8.18 -3.09
CA PHE A 68 -3.74 8.47 -2.19
C PHE A 68 -4.05 9.96 -2.09
N GLU A 69 -3.04 10.82 -2.18
CA GLU A 69 -3.22 12.28 -2.06
C GLU A 69 -3.64 12.97 -3.34
N ASN A 70 -3.59 12.27 -4.49
CA ASN A 70 -4.01 12.70 -5.83
C ASN A 70 -4.05 14.22 -6.02
N ASP A 71 -2.92 14.79 -6.44
CA ASP A 71 -2.76 16.21 -6.78
C ASP A 71 -3.56 16.64 -8.04
N ASN A 72 -4.80 16.18 -8.20
CA ASN A 72 -5.70 16.75 -9.18
C ASN A 72 -6.13 18.16 -8.74
N ALA A 73 -6.57 18.98 -9.70
CA ALA A 73 -6.87 20.41 -9.50
C ALA A 73 -7.91 20.70 -8.40
N PHE A 74 -8.58 19.68 -7.89
CA PHE A 74 -9.64 19.79 -6.89
C PHE A 74 -9.25 19.16 -5.54
N GLY A 75 -8.10 18.49 -5.43
CA GLY A 75 -7.55 17.96 -4.18
C GLY A 75 -8.37 16.84 -3.51
N TRP A 76 -9.06 16.00 -4.29
CA TRP A 76 -9.90 14.92 -3.77
C TRP A 76 -9.79 13.64 -4.61
N GLY A 77 -9.94 12.49 -3.94
CA GLY A 77 -9.98 11.16 -4.54
C GLY A 77 -8.62 10.47 -4.60
N THR A 78 -8.61 9.16 -4.81
CA THR A 78 -7.39 8.36 -4.92
C THR A 78 -7.09 8.00 -6.39
N ASP A 79 -5.83 8.12 -6.82
CA ASP A 79 -5.36 7.61 -8.11
C ASP A 79 -5.12 6.10 -8.03
N LYS A 80 -6.20 5.35 -8.27
CA LYS A 80 -6.22 3.88 -8.21
C LYS A 80 -5.28 3.24 -9.22
N VAL A 81 -5.09 3.87 -10.39
CA VAL A 81 -4.18 3.38 -11.43
C VAL A 81 -2.74 3.48 -10.92
N ALA A 82 -2.37 4.60 -10.29
CA ALA A 82 -1.07 4.74 -9.66
C ALA A 82 -0.87 3.76 -8.50
N VAL A 83 -1.87 3.54 -7.64
CA VAL A 83 -1.80 2.52 -6.57
C VAL A 83 -1.49 1.14 -7.17
N ARG A 84 -2.26 0.75 -8.19
CA ARG A 84 -2.10 -0.53 -8.89
C ARG A 84 -0.69 -0.69 -9.46
N GLU A 85 -0.20 0.31 -10.19
CA GLU A 85 1.12 0.27 -10.81
C GLU A 85 2.25 0.18 -9.77
N VAL A 86 2.14 0.91 -8.66
CA VAL A 86 3.12 0.82 -7.57
C VAL A 86 3.11 -0.57 -6.95
N LEU A 87 1.93 -1.13 -6.67
CA LEU A 87 1.84 -2.48 -6.14
C LEU A 87 2.39 -3.51 -7.14
N ARG A 88 2.21 -3.35 -8.45
CA ARG A 88 2.81 -4.23 -9.47
C ARG A 88 4.34 -4.16 -9.47
N MET A 89 4.92 -2.97 -9.33
CA MET A 89 6.38 -2.78 -9.25
C MET A 89 7.03 -3.43 -8.03
N ILE A 90 6.29 -3.62 -6.93
CA ILE A 90 6.82 -4.29 -5.74
C ILE A 90 7.13 -5.76 -6.07
N PRO A 91 8.37 -6.24 -5.93
CA PRO A 91 8.79 -7.51 -6.51
C PRO A 91 8.38 -8.76 -5.71
N SER A 92 8.15 -8.63 -4.40
CA SER A 92 7.85 -9.76 -3.51
C SER A 92 7.01 -9.35 -2.30
N LYS A 93 6.42 -10.33 -1.60
CA LYS A 93 5.73 -10.08 -0.34
C LYS A 93 6.69 -9.60 0.76
N GLU A 94 7.94 -10.06 0.75
CA GLU A 94 8.98 -9.56 1.65
C GLU A 94 9.25 -8.07 1.43
N VAL A 95 9.43 -7.63 0.17
CA VAL A 95 9.60 -6.19 -0.12
C VAL A 95 8.33 -5.41 0.21
N PHE A 96 7.14 -5.97 -0.01
CA PHE A 96 5.89 -5.32 0.41
C PHE A 96 5.82 -5.07 1.93
N LYS A 97 6.28 -6.01 2.76
CA LYS A 97 6.39 -5.80 4.22
C LYS A 97 7.33 -4.65 4.55
N LEU A 98 8.46 -4.53 3.83
CA LEU A 98 9.36 -3.39 3.99
C LEU A 98 8.67 -2.08 3.60
N VAL A 99 7.89 -2.07 2.53
CA VAL A 99 7.09 -0.89 2.11
C VAL A 99 6.08 -0.48 3.18
N ILE A 100 5.34 -1.43 3.79
CA ILE A 100 4.43 -1.14 4.91
C ILE A 100 5.19 -0.46 6.06
N ASN A 101 6.35 -1.01 6.43
CA ASN A 101 7.18 -0.46 7.50
C ASN A 101 7.69 0.95 7.17
N SER A 102 8.17 1.17 5.95
CA SER A 102 8.62 2.49 5.48
C SER A 102 7.47 3.49 5.46
N TYR A 103 6.29 3.11 4.99
CA TYR A 103 5.10 3.97 5.00
C TYR A 103 4.73 4.41 6.42
N GLN A 104 4.71 3.47 7.37
CA GLN A 104 4.45 3.76 8.79
C GLN A 104 5.52 4.67 9.41
N LYS A 105 6.80 4.52 9.04
CA LYS A 105 7.88 5.40 9.51
C LYS A 105 7.76 6.82 8.96
N LEU A 106 7.50 6.96 7.65
CA LEU A 106 7.46 8.25 6.95
C LEU A 106 6.22 9.06 7.34
N TYR A 107 5.04 8.42 7.38
CA TYR A 107 3.76 9.12 7.51
C TYR A 107 3.07 8.90 8.85
N ALA A 108 3.58 7.98 9.68
CA ALA A 108 2.93 7.56 10.92
C ALA A 108 1.48 7.06 10.72
N ARG A 109 1.19 6.49 9.55
CA ARG A 109 -0.09 5.89 9.16
C ARG A 109 0.11 4.44 8.74
N SER A 110 -0.96 3.66 8.82
CA SER A 110 -0.96 2.27 8.34
C SER A 110 -1.30 2.25 6.86
N LEU A 111 -0.40 1.75 6.02
CA LEU A 111 -0.65 1.56 4.59
C LEU A 111 -1.90 0.69 4.34
N MET A 112 -2.13 -0.32 5.19
CA MET A 112 -3.30 -1.20 5.03
C MET A 112 -4.61 -0.50 5.39
N ALA A 113 -4.57 0.42 6.36
CA ALA A 113 -5.73 1.23 6.72
C ALA A 113 -6.06 2.22 5.61
N ASP A 114 -5.03 2.87 5.06
CA ASP A 114 -5.19 3.85 3.98
C ASP A 114 -5.73 3.16 2.71
N LEU A 115 -5.16 2.02 2.29
CA LEU A 115 -5.73 1.23 1.18
C LEU A 115 -7.21 0.88 1.39
N LYS A 116 -7.62 0.58 2.62
CA LYS A 116 -9.01 0.20 2.91
C LYS A 116 -9.95 1.40 2.92
N SER A 117 -9.49 2.58 3.37
CA SER A 117 -10.33 3.78 3.41
C SER A 117 -10.41 4.50 2.07
N GLU A 118 -9.35 4.40 1.26
CA GLU A 118 -9.20 5.11 -0.01
C GLU A 118 -9.81 4.35 -1.20
N LEU A 119 -10.08 3.06 -1.06
CA LEU A 119 -10.55 2.19 -2.14
C LEU A 119 -11.93 1.60 -1.83
N THR A 120 -12.70 1.31 -2.88
CA THR A 120 -13.89 0.46 -2.77
C THR A 120 -13.51 -0.98 -2.42
N LEU A 121 -14.48 -1.81 -2.03
CA LEU A 121 -14.23 -3.20 -1.67
C LEU A 121 -13.62 -4.02 -2.81
N SER A 122 -14.08 -3.83 -4.05
CA SER A 122 -13.57 -4.54 -5.23
C SER A 122 -12.13 -4.12 -5.53
N GLU A 123 -11.84 -2.82 -5.52
CA GLU A 123 -10.50 -2.27 -5.73
C GLU A 123 -9.52 -2.72 -4.63
N TYR A 124 -9.93 -2.67 -3.37
CA TYR A 124 -9.12 -3.16 -2.25
C TYR A 124 -8.79 -4.65 -2.41
N SER A 125 -9.79 -5.45 -2.79
CA SER A 125 -9.61 -6.89 -3.04
C SER A 125 -8.67 -7.17 -4.20
N GLU A 126 -8.75 -6.38 -5.26
CA GLU A 126 -7.82 -6.44 -6.40
C GLU A 126 -6.37 -6.13 -5.96
N MET A 127 -6.17 -5.03 -5.20
CA MET A 127 -4.85 -4.64 -4.68
C MET A 127 -4.24 -5.72 -3.79
N LEU A 128 -5.05 -6.35 -2.92
CA LEU A 128 -4.61 -7.51 -2.14
C LEU A 128 -4.28 -8.71 -3.03
N GLY A 129 -5.03 -8.93 -4.10
CA GLY A 129 -4.75 -9.97 -5.09
C GLY A 129 -3.40 -9.78 -5.77
N ILE A 130 -3.04 -8.54 -6.12
CA ILE A 130 -1.72 -8.20 -6.69
C ILE A 130 -0.60 -8.62 -5.73
N VAL A 131 -0.72 -8.25 -4.46
CA VAL A 131 0.29 -8.58 -3.43
C VAL A 131 0.32 -10.08 -3.14
N ALA A 132 -0.84 -10.71 -3.03
CA ALA A 132 -0.96 -12.13 -2.72
C ALA A 132 -0.34 -13.03 -3.79
N GLY A 133 -0.40 -12.60 -5.06
CA GLY A 133 0.22 -13.31 -6.17
C GLY A 133 1.74 -13.30 -6.14
N LYS A 134 2.36 -12.27 -5.56
CA LYS A 134 3.82 -12.12 -5.59
C LYS A 134 4.53 -13.30 -4.93
N PRO A 135 5.76 -13.63 -5.39
CA PRO A 135 6.59 -14.58 -4.67
C PRO A 135 6.86 -14.08 -3.24
N ASP A 136 7.06 -15.01 -2.31
CA ASP A 136 7.33 -14.64 -0.91
C ASP A 136 8.64 -13.86 -0.78
N ARG A 137 9.66 -14.25 -1.55
CA ARG A 137 10.98 -13.62 -1.64
C ARG A 137 11.49 -13.59 -3.08
N ILE A 138 12.48 -12.74 -3.35
CA ILE A 138 13.17 -12.72 -4.65
C ILE A 138 14.23 -13.83 -4.64
N SER A 139 14.12 -14.82 -5.54
CA SER A 139 15.16 -15.84 -5.72
C SER A 139 16.47 -15.19 -6.17
N LYS A 140 17.64 -15.65 -5.65
CA LYS A 140 18.97 -15.16 -6.05
C LYS A 140 19.27 -15.30 -7.56
N GLY A 141 18.47 -16.06 -8.30
CA GLY A 141 18.55 -16.25 -9.75
C GLY A 141 17.53 -15.46 -10.58
N GLY A 142 16.76 -14.54 -9.99
CA GLY A 142 15.96 -13.54 -10.72
C GLY A 142 14.71 -14.03 -11.47
N ALA A 143 14.49 -15.33 -11.65
CA ALA A 143 13.28 -15.84 -12.28
C ALA A 143 12.11 -15.95 -11.27
N PRO A 144 10.95 -15.33 -11.53
CA PRO A 144 9.72 -15.60 -10.78
C PRO A 144 9.37 -17.08 -10.96
N LEU A 145 9.33 -17.84 -9.86
CA LEU A 145 8.78 -19.19 -9.90
C LEU A 145 7.26 -19.06 -10.02
N VAL A 146 6.74 -19.14 -11.25
CA VAL A 146 5.30 -19.25 -11.48
C VAL A 146 4.87 -20.60 -10.93
N GLY A 147 4.03 -20.58 -9.89
CA GLY A 147 3.59 -21.76 -9.17
C GLY A 147 2.10 -21.73 -8.82
N PRO A 148 1.59 -22.77 -8.15
CA PRO A 148 0.16 -22.91 -7.83
C PRO A 148 -0.46 -21.68 -7.16
N GLN A 149 0.26 -21.03 -6.24
CA GLN A 149 -0.25 -19.84 -5.55
C GLN A 149 -0.40 -18.63 -6.50
N GLN A 150 0.52 -18.45 -7.45
CA GLN A 150 0.44 -17.37 -8.44
C GLN A 150 -0.77 -17.56 -9.35
N TYR A 151 -1.07 -18.79 -9.77
CA TYR A 151 -2.26 -19.09 -10.57
C TYR A 151 -3.57 -18.78 -9.83
N GLN A 152 -3.64 -19.14 -8.54
CA GLN A 152 -4.77 -18.79 -7.68
C GLN A 152 -4.93 -17.28 -7.52
N ALA A 153 -3.82 -16.56 -7.35
CA ALA A 153 -3.87 -15.11 -7.22
C ALA A 153 -4.33 -14.41 -8.50
N TRP A 154 -3.86 -14.83 -9.67
CA TRP A 154 -4.37 -14.32 -10.95
C TRP A 154 -5.86 -14.66 -11.13
N ALA A 155 -6.30 -15.86 -10.75
CA ALA A 155 -7.71 -16.23 -10.80
C ALA A 155 -8.58 -15.31 -9.91
N ARG A 156 -8.15 -15.04 -8.67
CA ARG A 156 -8.85 -14.11 -7.77
C ARG A 156 -8.90 -12.68 -8.30
N ARG A 157 -7.81 -12.21 -8.91
CA ARG A 157 -7.78 -10.87 -9.53
C ARG A 157 -8.72 -10.75 -10.72
N LEU A 158 -8.79 -11.79 -11.56
CA LEU A 158 -9.78 -11.85 -12.63
C LEU A 158 -11.20 -11.84 -12.08
N LYS A 159 -11.48 -12.63 -11.03
CA LYS A 159 -12.80 -12.62 -10.38
C LYS A 159 -13.14 -11.24 -9.82
N ALA A 160 -12.20 -10.58 -9.15
CA ALA A 160 -12.39 -9.24 -8.60
C ALA A 160 -12.63 -8.19 -9.70
N ALA A 161 -11.98 -8.33 -10.86
CA ALA A 161 -12.20 -7.48 -12.02
C ALA A 161 -13.60 -7.64 -12.61
N PHE A 162 -14.21 -8.83 -12.55
CA PHE A 162 -15.58 -9.09 -12.99
C PHE A 162 -16.64 -8.64 -11.97
N ASP A 163 -16.27 -8.48 -10.70
CA ASP A 163 -17.20 -8.13 -9.62
C ASP A 163 -17.17 -6.64 -9.27
N ILE A 164 -16.71 -5.77 -10.17
CA ILE A 164 -16.78 -4.34 -9.87
C ILE A 164 -18.24 -3.88 -9.85
N THR A 165 -18.56 -3.00 -8.92
CA THR A 165 -19.91 -2.45 -8.79
C THR A 165 -19.79 -0.94 -8.71
N TYR A 166 -20.38 -0.23 -9.68
CA TYR A 166 -20.44 1.22 -9.71
C TYR A 166 -21.89 1.67 -9.48
N TRP A 167 -22.15 2.39 -8.38
CA TRP A 167 -23.51 2.81 -7.98
C TRP A 167 -24.56 1.67 -7.96
N GLY A 168 -24.15 0.47 -7.57
CA GLY A 168 -25.04 -0.71 -7.54
C GLY A 168 -25.26 -1.37 -8.91
N VAL A 169 -24.60 -0.89 -9.96
CA VAL A 169 -24.60 -1.51 -11.29
C VAL A 169 -23.36 -2.39 -11.42
N PRO A 170 -23.52 -3.69 -11.75
CA PRO A 170 -22.39 -4.56 -12.09
C PRO A 170 -21.63 -4.02 -13.29
N GLY A 171 -20.32 -4.20 -13.31
CA GLY A 171 -19.47 -3.91 -14.45
C GLY A 171 -18.18 -4.72 -14.40
N THR A 172 -17.29 -4.45 -15.35
CA THR A 172 -15.99 -5.11 -15.48
C THR A 172 -14.86 -4.07 -15.42
N ASP A 173 -13.76 -4.38 -14.75
CA ASP A 173 -12.52 -3.59 -14.83
C ASP A 173 -11.64 -4.21 -15.92
N GLU A 174 -11.83 -3.77 -17.17
CA GLU A 174 -11.12 -4.30 -18.33
C GLU A 174 -9.61 -4.06 -18.21
N GLU A 175 -9.19 -2.97 -17.58
CA GLU A 175 -7.79 -2.67 -17.32
C GLU A 175 -7.17 -3.65 -16.31
N ALA A 176 -7.91 -4.06 -15.28
CA ALA A 176 -7.46 -5.09 -14.35
C ALA A 176 -7.36 -6.47 -15.02
N VAL A 177 -8.33 -6.83 -15.89
CA VAL A 177 -8.26 -8.06 -16.70
C VAL A 177 -7.01 -8.03 -17.59
N ARG A 178 -6.81 -6.92 -18.32
CA ARG A 178 -5.65 -6.71 -19.19
C ARG A 178 -4.34 -6.79 -18.43
N ALA A 179 -4.26 -6.18 -17.24
CA ALA A 179 -3.08 -6.22 -16.39
C ALA A 179 -2.71 -7.64 -15.98
N VAL A 180 -3.69 -8.47 -15.59
CA VAL A 180 -3.45 -9.89 -15.29
C VAL A 180 -2.93 -10.62 -16.53
N PHE A 181 -3.55 -10.39 -17.70
CA PHE A 181 -3.15 -11.07 -18.94
C PHE A 181 -1.73 -10.69 -19.38
N LEU A 182 -1.31 -9.44 -19.18
CA LEU A 182 0.06 -9.00 -19.43
C LEU A 182 1.07 -9.73 -18.52
N GLU A 183 0.71 -9.99 -17.27
CA GLU A 183 1.57 -10.67 -16.28
C GLU A 183 1.68 -12.18 -16.49
N ILE A 184 0.66 -12.83 -17.05
CA ILE A 184 0.70 -14.27 -17.36
C ILE A 184 1.77 -14.51 -18.45
N PRO A 185 2.83 -15.30 -18.23
CA PRO A 185 3.96 -15.36 -19.17
C PRO A 185 3.67 -16.19 -20.43
N THR A 186 2.98 -17.31 -20.28
CA THR A 186 2.78 -18.31 -21.34
C THR A 186 1.33 -18.72 -21.50
N GLN A 187 1.00 -19.35 -22.64
CA GLN A 187 -0.32 -19.96 -22.83
C GLN A 187 -0.54 -21.13 -21.86
N THR A 188 0.50 -21.91 -21.55
CA THR A 188 0.44 -22.95 -20.53
C THR A 188 0.08 -22.38 -19.14
N ASP A 189 0.68 -21.26 -18.74
CA ASP A 189 0.34 -20.59 -17.48
C ASP A 189 -1.12 -20.11 -17.47
N TYR A 190 -1.63 -19.59 -18.58
CA TYR A 190 -3.04 -19.22 -18.72
C TYR A 190 -3.99 -20.41 -18.52
N GLN A 191 -3.64 -21.59 -19.04
CA GLN A 191 -4.41 -22.81 -18.81
C GLN A 191 -4.41 -23.21 -17.32
N GLN A 192 -3.28 -23.02 -16.63
CA GLN A 192 -3.18 -23.26 -15.20
C GLN A 192 -4.02 -22.27 -14.39
N VAL A 193 -4.08 -20.99 -14.81
CA VAL A 193 -5.00 -19.99 -14.24
C VAL A 193 -6.46 -20.39 -14.45
N THR A 194 -6.82 -20.84 -15.65
CA THR A 194 -8.19 -21.31 -15.96
C THR A 194 -8.59 -22.47 -15.04
N ARG A 195 -7.69 -23.45 -14.82
CA ARG A 195 -7.91 -24.56 -13.88
C ARG A 195 -8.00 -24.10 -12.43
N ALA A 196 -7.18 -23.13 -12.02
CA ALA A 196 -7.25 -22.56 -10.69
C ALA A 196 -8.59 -21.83 -10.46
N TYR A 197 -9.00 -21.00 -11.42
CA TYR A 197 -10.27 -20.27 -11.42
C TYR A 197 -11.46 -21.22 -11.28
N GLN A 198 -11.52 -22.28 -12.09
CA GLN A 198 -12.63 -23.22 -12.02
C GLN A 198 -12.68 -24.02 -10.72
N ARG A 199 -11.52 -24.42 -10.17
CA ARG A 199 -11.49 -25.08 -8.85
C ARG A 199 -11.93 -24.16 -7.72
N GLU A 200 -11.60 -22.88 -7.80
CA GLU A 200 -11.86 -21.92 -6.72
C GLU A 200 -13.29 -21.36 -6.76
N PHE A 201 -13.84 -21.09 -7.94
CA PHE A 201 -15.14 -20.44 -8.10
C PHE A 201 -16.24 -21.33 -8.68
N GLY A 202 -15.90 -22.55 -9.12
CA GLY A 202 -16.87 -23.45 -9.77
C GLY A 202 -17.37 -22.95 -11.13
N ARG A 203 -16.74 -21.94 -11.72
CA ARG A 203 -17.10 -21.29 -12.99
C ARG A 203 -15.98 -21.45 -14.01
N GLU A 204 -16.34 -21.45 -15.29
CA GLU A 204 -15.37 -21.48 -16.38
C GLU A 204 -14.89 -20.06 -16.68
N LEU A 205 -13.59 -19.79 -16.54
CA LEU A 205 -13.01 -18.46 -16.81
C LEU A 205 -13.36 -17.95 -18.22
N GLY A 206 -13.33 -18.82 -19.23
CA GLY A 206 -13.69 -18.45 -20.59
C GLY A 206 -15.17 -18.10 -20.78
N ARG A 207 -16.06 -18.62 -19.93
CA ARG A 207 -17.49 -18.26 -19.93
C ARG A 207 -17.70 -16.90 -19.27
N ASP A 208 -17.04 -16.68 -18.13
CA ASP A 208 -17.09 -15.40 -17.44
C ASP A 208 -16.50 -14.30 -18.34
N LEU A 209 -15.31 -14.48 -18.93
CA LEU A 209 -14.74 -13.51 -19.88
C LEU A 209 -15.69 -13.13 -21.03
N LYS A 210 -16.48 -14.06 -21.56
CA LYS A 210 -17.46 -13.78 -22.63
C LYS A 210 -18.71 -13.08 -22.13
N SER A 211 -19.06 -13.26 -20.87
CA SER A 211 -20.20 -12.61 -20.23
C SER A 211 -19.87 -11.21 -19.76
N GLU A 212 -18.62 -11.00 -19.35
CA GLU A 212 -18.16 -9.78 -18.67
C GLU A 212 -17.50 -8.78 -19.64
N LEU A 213 -16.99 -9.23 -20.79
CA LEU A 213 -16.40 -8.37 -21.81
C LEU A 213 -17.33 -8.23 -23.01
N GLU A 214 -17.39 -7.02 -23.56
CA GLU A 214 -18.11 -6.78 -24.81
C GLU A 214 -17.45 -7.51 -25.97
N PHE A 215 -18.23 -7.79 -27.03
CA PHE A 215 -17.74 -8.56 -28.19
C PHE A 215 -16.48 -7.95 -28.81
N TRP A 216 -16.38 -6.62 -28.86
CA TRP A 216 -15.21 -5.91 -29.40
C TRP A 216 -14.02 -5.87 -28.42
N GLU A 217 -14.21 -6.12 -27.13
CA GLU A 217 -13.17 -6.16 -26.11
C GLU A 217 -12.58 -7.55 -25.95
N TYR A 218 -13.43 -8.58 -26.08
CA TYR A 218 -13.04 -9.97 -25.88
C TYR A 218 -11.89 -10.41 -26.80
N SER A 219 -11.99 -10.10 -28.11
CA SER A 219 -10.98 -10.56 -29.08
C SER A 219 -9.61 -9.92 -28.85
N PRO A 220 -9.48 -8.58 -28.72
CA PRO A 220 -8.19 -7.95 -28.39
C PRO A 220 -7.62 -8.41 -27.03
N MET A 221 -8.48 -8.67 -26.05
CA MET A 221 -8.06 -9.18 -24.74
C MET A 221 -7.42 -10.56 -24.87
N MET A 222 -8.09 -11.50 -25.55
CA MET A 222 -7.58 -12.86 -25.75
C MET A 222 -6.31 -12.90 -26.61
N ASP A 223 -6.18 -11.97 -27.55
CA ASP A 223 -5.00 -11.77 -28.39
C ASP A 223 -3.70 -11.60 -27.56
N ILE A 224 -3.78 -10.99 -26.37
CA ILE A 224 -2.64 -10.84 -25.45
C ILE A 224 -2.08 -12.21 -25.05
N ILE A 225 -2.96 -13.18 -24.76
CA ILE A 225 -2.56 -14.55 -24.40
C ILE A 225 -2.13 -15.32 -25.64
N MET A 226 -2.86 -15.21 -26.75
CA MET A 226 -2.58 -15.99 -27.97
C MET A 226 -1.22 -15.66 -28.59
N LYS A 227 -0.71 -14.43 -28.40
CA LYS A 227 0.61 -14.00 -28.88
C LYS A 227 1.77 -14.43 -27.98
N LYS A 228 1.50 -14.98 -26.79
CA LYS A 228 2.54 -15.47 -25.86
C LYS A 228 3.06 -16.84 -26.27
N PRO A 229 4.28 -17.20 -25.87
CA PRO A 229 4.81 -18.55 -26.08
C PRO A 229 3.89 -19.62 -25.48
N LYS A 230 3.90 -20.80 -26.09
CA LYS A 230 3.11 -21.95 -25.63
C LYS A 230 3.62 -22.47 -24.29
#